data_AF-A0A948QCE6-F1
#
_entry.id   AF-A0A948QCE6-F1
#
_cell.length_a   1.000
_cell.length_b   1.000
_cell.length_c   1.000
_cell.angle_alpha   90.00
_cell.angle_beta   90.00
_cell.angle_gamma   90.00
#
_symmetry.space_group_name_H-M   'P 1'
#
loop_
_entity.id
_entity.type
_entity.pdbx_description
1 polymer ?
#
loop_
_entity_poly.entity_id
_entity_poly.type
_entity_poly.pdbx_seq_one_letter_code
_entity_poly.pdbx_strand_id
1 'polypeptide(L)'
;TIATNMAGRGTDIVLGGVPLDQEAQKHVLDVGGLQVIGTERHESRRIDNQLRGRCARQGDPGGSVFYVSLEDELMRLFGSDRISSVMQKLGMKEGEVIESALVSKQIEGAQTRVESMNFDSRKQLLDYDNVMNKQRQAIYGLRNVILDGDDIIDRVKKMIAETLEDQFNIFTPKEKSYQLWNMPELNVYLKKNFGFSVDYDEDELARTPYEVFTKEITDRAIKIYENRFPDFAERDVDFSEMQRILLLQIIDHIWKNHLFELDHLKKGVGLRAYGQKDPLIEYQKESYLMFEKMISRVRDQMVEYVFRIQLPPRVVRRPKMQETREDASLTSSSQGNNGGAGQQKTAVIQKIGRNDLCPCGSGKKYKKCHGKNK
;
A
#
# COMPACT_ATOMS: atom_id res chain seq x y z
N THR A 1 27.94 -36.71 2.64
CA THR A 1 27.25 -35.59 1.96
C THR A 1 27.52 -34.32 2.73
N ILE A 2 28.02 -33.26 2.06
CA ILE A 2 28.20 -31.94 2.67
C ILE A 2 27.01 -31.08 2.25
N ALA A 3 26.36 -30.41 3.20
CA ALA A 3 25.24 -29.51 2.96
C ALA A 3 25.57 -28.12 3.52
N THR A 4 25.38 -27.09 2.70
CA THR A 4 25.54 -25.68 3.12
C THR A 4 24.15 -25.11 3.42
N ASN A 5 23.99 -24.49 4.60
CA ASN A 5 22.77 -23.81 5.07
C ASN A 5 21.46 -24.51 4.69
N MET A 6 21.17 -25.61 5.39
CA MET A 6 19.97 -26.39 5.12
C MET A 6 18.68 -25.57 5.30
N ALA A 7 17.86 -25.55 4.25
CA ALA A 7 16.51 -25.00 4.31
C ALA A 7 15.50 -26.08 4.78
N GLY A 8 14.97 -25.90 6.00
CA GLY A 8 13.83 -26.67 6.51
C GLY A 8 14.10 -28.17 6.76
N ARG A 9 13.03 -28.97 6.70
CA ARG A 9 13.05 -30.41 7.05
C ARG A 9 13.72 -31.30 5.99
N GLY A 10 13.82 -30.80 4.74
CA GLY A 10 14.33 -31.45 3.53
C GLY A 10 13.82 -32.88 3.28
N THR A 11 14.44 -33.57 2.33
CA THR A 11 14.08 -34.95 1.98
C THR A 11 14.54 -35.94 3.04
N ASP A 12 13.76 -37.01 3.24
CA ASP A 12 14.16 -38.15 4.06
C ASP A 12 15.40 -38.82 3.46
N ILE A 13 16.39 -39.11 4.30
CA ILE A 13 17.60 -39.84 3.92
C ILE A 13 17.31 -41.32 4.19
N VAL A 14 17.13 -42.10 3.12
CA VAL A 14 16.88 -43.54 3.23
C VAL A 14 18.20 -44.27 3.44
N LEU A 15 18.31 -44.99 4.56
CA LEU A 15 19.47 -45.85 4.86
C LEU A 15 19.49 -47.03 3.89
N GLY A 16 20.61 -47.25 3.20
CA GLY A 16 20.70 -48.24 2.10
C GLY A 16 20.39 -47.68 0.70
N GLY A 17 20.10 -46.38 0.58
CA GLY A 17 19.96 -45.70 -0.71
C GLY A 17 18.56 -45.80 -1.34
N VAL A 18 18.42 -45.20 -2.52
CA VAL A 18 17.20 -45.25 -3.33
C VAL A 18 17.59 -45.63 -4.76
N PRO A 19 17.12 -46.78 -5.31
CA PRO A 19 16.24 -47.78 -4.69
C PRO A 19 16.87 -48.51 -3.50
N LEU A 20 16.03 -49.03 -2.60
CA LEU A 20 16.48 -49.62 -1.34
C LEU A 20 17.23 -50.93 -1.57
N ASP A 21 18.50 -50.97 -1.18
CA ASP A 21 19.28 -52.19 -1.06
C ASP A 21 19.23 -52.69 0.40
N GLN A 22 18.66 -53.88 0.60
CA GLN A 22 18.45 -54.47 1.93
C GLN A 22 19.77 -54.89 2.60
N GLU A 23 20.79 -55.28 1.84
CA GLU A 23 22.09 -55.65 2.41
C GLU A 23 22.83 -54.38 2.88
N ALA A 24 22.83 -53.34 2.05
CA ALA A 24 23.37 -52.04 2.41
C ALA A 24 22.62 -51.41 3.59
N GLN A 25 21.29 -51.54 3.64
CA GLN A 25 20.50 -51.05 4.76
C GLN A 25 20.88 -51.74 6.07
N LYS A 26 20.95 -53.08 6.10
CA LYS A 26 21.37 -53.83 7.29
C LYS A 26 22.77 -53.42 7.75
N HIS A 27 23.71 -53.30 6.81
CA HIS A 27 25.07 -52.87 7.13
C HIS A 27 25.09 -51.47 7.76
N VAL A 28 24.34 -50.51 7.19
CA VAL A 28 24.25 -49.14 7.72
C VAL A 28 23.60 -49.12 9.11
N LEU A 29 22.58 -49.94 9.35
CA LEU A 29 21.94 -50.06 10.67
C LEU A 29 22.92 -50.64 11.71
N ASP A 30 23.69 -51.67 11.35
CA ASP A 30 24.65 -52.33 12.24
C ASP A 30 25.81 -51.41 12.65
N VAL A 31 26.25 -50.50 11.77
CA VAL A 31 27.30 -49.52 12.08
C VAL A 31 26.79 -48.27 12.83
N GLY A 32 25.50 -48.25 13.22
CA GLY A 32 24.92 -47.16 14.03
C GLY A 32 24.17 -46.10 13.23
N GLY A 33 23.91 -46.32 11.95
CA GLY A 33 23.04 -45.50 11.10
C GLY A 33 23.65 -44.17 10.65
N LEU A 34 22.79 -43.17 10.42
CA LEU A 34 23.23 -41.87 9.91
C LEU A 34 23.88 -41.02 11.02
N GLN A 35 25.15 -40.67 10.83
CA GLN A 35 25.84 -39.68 11.66
C GLN A 35 25.70 -38.27 11.07
N VAL A 36 25.16 -37.35 11.86
CA VAL A 36 25.05 -35.94 11.52
C VAL A 36 26.16 -35.17 12.23
N ILE A 37 26.92 -34.38 11.47
CA ILE A 37 27.98 -33.53 12.00
C ILE A 37 27.62 -32.07 11.68
N GLY A 38 27.37 -31.28 12.71
CA GLY A 38 27.31 -29.82 12.61
C GLY A 38 28.72 -29.26 12.77
N THR A 39 29.22 -28.56 11.76
CA THR A 39 30.54 -27.92 11.81
C THR A 39 30.57 -26.69 12.70
N GLU A 40 29.42 -26.03 12.83
CA GLU A 40 29.19 -24.85 13.67
C GLU A 40 27.79 -24.94 14.29
N ARG A 41 27.52 -24.05 15.25
CA ARG A 41 26.18 -23.84 15.83
C ARG A 41 25.51 -22.64 15.16
N HIS A 42 24.27 -22.81 14.73
CA HIS A 42 23.50 -21.67 14.24
C HIS A 42 23.05 -20.78 15.40
N GLU A 43 22.82 -19.49 15.14
CA GLU A 43 22.16 -18.58 16.09
C GLU A 43 20.82 -19.09 16.63
N SER A 44 20.07 -19.85 15.82
CA SER A 44 18.79 -20.43 16.23
C SER A 44 18.92 -21.93 16.46
N ARG A 45 18.56 -22.33 17.68
CA ARG A 45 18.53 -23.72 18.11
C ARG A 45 17.57 -24.57 17.27
N ARG A 46 16.54 -23.95 16.71
CA ARG A 46 15.59 -24.63 15.81
C ARG A 46 16.28 -25.21 14.57
N ILE A 47 17.24 -24.49 13.98
CA ILE A 47 17.94 -24.92 12.76
C ILE A 47 18.91 -26.05 13.08
N ASP A 48 19.64 -25.96 14.19
CA ASP A 48 20.45 -27.06 14.71
C ASP A 48 19.61 -28.31 14.96
N ASN A 49 18.42 -28.16 15.56
CA ASN A 49 17.50 -29.27 15.80
C ASN A 49 16.97 -29.88 14.49
N GLN A 50 16.83 -29.09 13.42
CA GLN A 50 16.46 -29.60 12.10
C GLN A 50 17.59 -30.42 11.47
N LEU A 51 18.84 -30.00 11.67
CA LEU A 51 20.02 -30.77 11.27
C LEU A 51 20.11 -32.08 12.05
N ARG A 52 19.99 -32.02 13.38
CA ARG A 52 19.95 -33.21 14.24
C ARG A 52 18.81 -34.16 13.85
N GLY A 53 17.62 -33.64 13.55
CA GLY A 53 16.47 -34.44 13.12
C GLY A 53 16.59 -35.09 11.73
N ARG A 54 17.76 -35.05 11.11
CA ARG A 54 18.07 -35.81 9.89
C ARG A 54 18.45 -37.25 10.18
N CYS A 55 19.10 -37.51 11.31
CA CYS A 55 19.37 -38.88 11.77
C CYS A 55 18.18 -39.44 12.55
N ALA A 56 18.22 -40.75 12.79
CA ALA A 56 17.28 -41.47 13.64
C ALA A 56 15.79 -41.26 13.31
N ARG A 57 15.46 -41.17 12.02
CA ARG A 57 14.07 -41.08 11.57
C ARG A 57 13.40 -42.45 11.71
N GLN A 58 12.11 -42.48 12.07
CA GLN A 58 11.32 -43.72 12.21
C GLN A 58 11.90 -44.77 13.18
N GLY A 59 12.74 -44.36 14.14
CA GLY A 59 13.36 -45.28 15.09
C GLY A 59 14.66 -45.91 14.61
N ASP A 60 15.17 -45.50 13.43
CA ASP A 60 16.49 -45.91 12.97
C ASP A 60 17.59 -45.49 13.97
N PRO A 61 18.70 -46.25 14.08
CA PRO A 61 19.88 -45.78 14.79
C PRO A 61 20.48 -44.56 14.08
N GLY A 62 21.10 -43.67 14.85
CA GLY A 62 21.75 -42.48 14.32
C GLY A 62 22.27 -41.58 15.43
N GLY A 63 23.31 -40.82 15.12
CA GLY A 63 23.97 -39.92 16.06
C GLY A 63 24.10 -38.51 15.50
N SER A 64 24.23 -37.55 16.40
CA SER A 64 24.53 -36.16 16.02
C SER A 64 25.60 -35.57 16.92
N VAL A 65 26.61 -34.95 16.33
CA VAL A 65 27.67 -34.22 17.05
C VAL A 65 27.78 -32.83 16.42
N PHE A 66 27.94 -31.82 17.26
CA PHE A 66 28.17 -30.45 16.82
C PHE A 66 29.51 -29.97 17.34
N TYR A 67 30.32 -29.44 16.45
CA TYR A 67 31.57 -28.76 16.77
C TYR A 67 31.32 -27.26 16.86
N VAL A 68 32.13 -26.61 17.69
CA VAL A 68 32.11 -25.16 17.89
C VAL A 68 33.56 -24.73 18.09
N SER A 69 33.99 -23.73 17.34
CA SER A 69 35.24 -23.01 17.58
C SER A 69 34.97 -21.76 18.40
N LEU A 70 35.96 -21.32 19.18
CA LEU A 70 35.92 -20.01 19.84
C LEU A 70 35.91 -18.84 18.84
N GLU A 71 36.40 -19.09 17.63
CA GLU A 71 36.45 -18.11 16.55
C GLU A 71 35.11 -17.97 15.79
N ASP A 72 34.16 -18.87 16.05
CA ASP A 72 32.85 -18.86 15.38
C ASP A 72 32.05 -17.61 15.74
N GLU A 73 31.19 -17.16 14.81
CA GLU A 73 30.41 -15.93 14.95
C GLU A 73 29.56 -15.88 16.23
N LEU A 74 28.91 -17.00 16.58
CA LEU A 74 28.13 -17.13 17.82
C LEU A 74 28.99 -16.88 19.07
N MET A 75 30.22 -17.41 19.07
CA MET A 75 31.16 -17.29 20.19
C MET A 75 31.79 -15.90 20.24
N ARG A 76 32.08 -15.31 19.07
CA ARG A 76 32.58 -13.94 18.97
C ARG A 76 31.58 -12.91 19.48
N LEU A 77 30.30 -13.07 19.18
CA LEU A 77 29.25 -12.13 19.57
C LEU A 77 28.79 -12.31 21.03
N PHE A 78 28.81 -13.53 21.58
CA PHE A 78 28.15 -13.83 22.86
C PHE A 78 28.99 -14.63 23.88
N GLY A 79 30.20 -15.05 23.50
CA GLY A 79 31.09 -15.91 24.30
C GLY A 79 32.24 -15.19 25.01
N SER A 80 32.47 -13.90 24.72
CA SER A 80 33.77 -13.24 24.96
C SER A 80 34.23 -13.20 26.44
N ASP A 81 33.34 -12.99 27.41
CA ASP A 81 33.82 -12.65 28.76
C ASP A 81 33.72 -13.82 29.75
N ARG A 82 32.65 -14.62 29.67
CA ARG A 82 32.38 -15.71 30.62
C ARG A 82 32.97 -17.05 30.19
N ILE A 83 33.03 -17.32 28.88
CA ILE A 83 33.56 -18.60 28.37
C ILE A 83 35.08 -18.54 28.38
N SER A 84 35.66 -17.44 27.91
CA SER A 84 37.12 -17.21 27.94
C SER A 84 37.71 -17.32 29.35
N SER A 85 37.04 -16.75 30.36
CA SER A 85 37.51 -16.81 31.75
C SER A 85 37.39 -18.20 32.39
N VAL A 86 36.40 -19.00 31.99
CA VAL A 86 36.26 -20.41 32.41
C VAL A 86 37.35 -21.26 31.76
N MET A 87 37.63 -21.06 30.47
CA MET A 87 38.68 -21.80 29.76
C MET A 87 40.07 -21.47 30.27
N GLN A 88 40.35 -20.19 30.57
CA GLN A 88 41.62 -19.76 31.15
C GLN A 88 41.86 -20.34 32.54
N LYS A 89 40.80 -20.51 33.35
CA LYS A 89 40.87 -21.20 34.65
C LYS A 89 41.03 -22.72 34.55
N LEU A 90 40.53 -23.33 33.48
CA LEU A 90 40.68 -24.76 33.21
C LEU A 90 42.06 -25.14 32.68
N GLY A 91 42.91 -24.16 32.31
CA GLY A 91 44.31 -24.41 31.91
C GLY A 91 44.44 -25.21 30.61
N MET A 92 43.47 -25.08 29.70
CA MET A 92 43.40 -25.82 28.45
C MET A 92 44.43 -25.35 27.42
N LYS A 93 45.02 -26.29 26.68
CA LYS A 93 46.01 -26.00 25.63
C LYS A 93 45.36 -25.89 24.25
N GLU A 94 45.96 -25.11 23.36
CA GLU A 94 45.53 -25.05 21.95
C GLU A 94 45.56 -26.46 21.33
N GLY A 95 44.44 -26.86 20.72
CA GLY A 95 44.28 -28.16 20.05
C GLY A 95 43.67 -29.28 20.91
N GLU A 96 43.36 -29.05 22.19
CA GLU A 96 42.66 -30.03 23.02
C GLU A 96 41.13 -29.97 22.84
N VAL A 97 40.47 -31.13 22.75
CA VAL A 97 39.01 -31.23 22.63
C VAL A 97 38.38 -30.95 23.99
N ILE A 98 37.38 -30.07 24.01
CA ILE A 98 36.67 -29.67 25.23
C ILE A 98 35.33 -30.40 25.30
N GLU A 99 35.25 -31.43 26.13
CA GLU A 99 33.99 -32.10 26.47
C GLU A 99 33.55 -31.69 27.88
N SER A 100 32.63 -30.72 27.96
CA SER A 100 32.10 -30.26 29.23
C SER A 100 30.63 -29.87 29.12
N ALA A 101 29.80 -30.48 29.98
CA ALA A 101 28.39 -30.15 30.09
C ALA A 101 28.15 -28.67 30.46
N LEU A 102 29.09 -28.06 31.21
CA LEU A 102 29.02 -26.65 31.57
C LEU A 102 29.20 -25.74 30.35
N VAL A 103 30.15 -26.07 29.48
CA VAL A 103 30.41 -25.32 28.25
C VAL A 103 29.24 -25.46 27.28
N SER A 104 28.70 -26.68 27.11
CA SER A 104 27.50 -26.89 26.30
C SER A 104 26.30 -26.06 26.79
N LYS A 105 26.06 -26.01 28.11
CA LYS A 105 24.98 -25.20 28.69
C LYS A 105 25.19 -23.69 28.47
N GLN A 106 26.43 -23.22 28.51
CA GLN A 106 26.73 -21.80 28.23
C GLN A 106 26.50 -21.44 26.76
N ILE A 107 26.83 -22.34 25.82
CA ILE A 107 26.54 -22.17 24.39
C ILE A 107 25.02 -22.13 24.15
N GLU A 108 24.25 -23.03 24.77
CA GLU A 108 22.77 -22.97 24.70
C GLU A 108 22.21 -21.66 25.27
N GLY A 109 22.80 -21.16 26.36
CA GLY A 109 22.45 -19.86 26.94
C GLY A 109 22.85 -18.67 26.06
N ALA A 110 23.86 -18.80 25.22
CA ALA A 110 24.20 -17.81 24.20
C ALA A 110 23.16 -17.82 23.07
N GLN A 111 22.84 -18.99 22.50
CA GLN A 111 21.79 -19.14 21.47
C GLN A 111 20.45 -18.56 21.95
N THR A 112 20.03 -18.89 23.18
CA THR A 112 18.79 -18.37 23.76
C THR A 112 18.79 -16.83 23.82
N ARG A 113 19.93 -16.20 24.15
CA ARG A 113 20.05 -14.74 24.15
C ARG A 113 19.94 -14.14 22.75
N VAL A 114 20.55 -14.78 21.75
CA VAL A 114 20.43 -14.33 20.35
C VAL A 114 18.99 -14.44 19.86
N GLU A 115 18.33 -15.57 20.15
CA GLU A 115 16.93 -15.78 19.82
C GLU A 115 16.03 -14.73 20.48
N SER A 116 16.25 -14.40 21.76
CA SER A 116 15.52 -13.33 22.44
C SER A 116 15.75 -11.96 21.78
N MET A 117 16.99 -11.62 21.43
CA MET A 117 17.31 -10.35 20.77
C MET A 117 16.64 -10.22 19.40
N ASN A 118 16.64 -11.31 18.62
CA ASN A 118 15.94 -11.38 17.34
C ASN A 118 14.42 -11.32 17.51
N PHE A 119 13.89 -11.98 18.54
CA PHE A 119 12.47 -11.92 18.90
C PHE A 119 12.05 -10.51 19.28
N ASP A 120 12.80 -9.81 20.12
CA ASP A 120 12.50 -8.44 20.55
C ASP A 120 12.53 -7.47 19.37
N SER A 121 13.55 -7.59 18.50
CA SER A 121 13.65 -6.81 17.27
C SER A 121 12.44 -7.04 16.35
N ARG A 122 12.02 -8.30 16.19
CA ARG A 122 10.85 -8.65 15.38
C ARG A 122 9.55 -8.19 16.03
N LYS A 123 9.42 -8.29 17.35
CA LYS A 123 8.28 -7.81 18.11
C LYS A 123 8.11 -6.30 17.91
N GLN A 124 9.20 -5.54 18.03
CA GLN A 124 9.18 -4.11 17.76
C GLN A 124 8.72 -3.81 16.33
N LEU A 125 9.26 -4.50 15.32
CA LEU A 125 8.78 -4.35 13.92
C LEU A 125 7.28 -4.64 13.79
N LEU A 126 6.81 -5.73 14.41
CA LEU A 126 5.40 -6.11 14.40
C LEU A 126 4.52 -5.06 15.07
N ASP A 127 4.99 -4.43 16.15
CA ASP A 127 4.26 -3.39 16.86
C ASP A 127 4.04 -2.14 15.99
N TYR A 128 5.02 -1.73 15.19
CA TYR A 128 4.84 -0.66 14.20
C TYR A 128 3.85 -1.08 13.10
N ASP A 129 3.99 -2.31 12.60
CA ASP A 129 3.12 -2.82 11.53
C ASP A 129 1.67 -3.00 12.00
N ASN A 130 1.44 -3.30 13.27
CA ASN A 130 0.11 -3.39 13.88
C ASN A 130 -0.65 -2.07 13.81
N VAL A 131 0.03 -0.93 13.96
CA VAL A 131 -0.58 0.41 13.82
C VAL A 131 -1.08 0.61 12.39
N MET A 132 -0.22 0.33 11.40
CA MET A 132 -0.60 0.43 9.99
C MET A 132 -1.71 -0.56 9.63
N ASN A 133 -1.69 -1.77 10.20
CA ASN A 133 -2.69 -2.80 9.92
C ASN A 133 -4.09 -2.38 10.40
N LYS A 134 -4.20 -1.76 11.59
CA LYS A 134 -5.49 -1.22 12.08
C LYS A 134 -6.06 -0.16 11.13
N GLN A 135 -5.22 0.78 10.68
CA GLN A 135 -5.64 1.80 9.72
C GLN A 135 -6.03 1.19 8.36
N ARG A 136 -5.26 0.21 7.88
CA ARG A 136 -5.58 -0.54 6.65
C ARG A 136 -6.93 -1.24 6.76
N GLN A 137 -7.21 -1.90 7.88
CA GLN A 137 -8.50 -2.57 8.11
C GLN A 137 -9.65 -1.57 8.06
N ALA A 138 -9.52 -0.40 8.69
CA ALA A 138 -10.53 0.65 8.63
C ALA A 138 -10.77 1.15 7.19
N ILE A 139 -9.70 1.44 6.44
CA ILE A 139 -9.81 1.94 5.06
C ILE A 139 -10.37 0.89 4.12
N TYR A 140 -9.93 -0.36 4.24
CA TYR A 140 -10.44 -1.43 3.38
C TYR A 140 -11.88 -1.81 3.76
N GLY A 141 -12.26 -1.71 5.04
CA GLY A 141 -13.65 -1.81 5.46
C GLY A 141 -14.51 -0.75 4.78
N LEU A 142 -14.12 0.53 4.87
CA LEU A 142 -14.81 1.63 4.20
C LEU A 142 -14.86 1.42 2.67
N ARG A 143 -13.73 1.04 2.05
CA ARG A 143 -13.62 0.82 0.61
C ARG A 143 -14.53 -0.30 0.12
N ASN A 144 -14.65 -1.39 0.86
CA ASN A 144 -15.53 -2.51 0.52
C ASN A 144 -16.99 -2.11 0.58
N VAL A 145 -17.42 -1.39 1.63
CA VAL A 145 -18.79 -0.85 1.71
C VAL A 145 -19.11 0.07 0.53
N ILE A 146 -18.15 0.91 0.12
CA ILE A 146 -18.34 1.77 -1.06
C ILE A 146 -18.42 0.94 -2.35
N LEU A 147 -17.61 -0.12 -2.48
CA LEU A 147 -17.63 -1.01 -3.65
C LEU A 147 -18.94 -1.79 -3.80
N ASP A 148 -19.51 -2.24 -2.69
CA ASP A 148 -20.76 -3.00 -2.67
C ASP A 148 -21.97 -2.13 -3.06
N GLY A 149 -21.79 -0.80 -3.08
CA GLY A 149 -22.75 0.16 -3.63
C GLY A 149 -23.74 0.72 -2.61
N ASP A 150 -23.54 0.44 -1.33
CA ASP A 150 -24.44 0.88 -0.25
C ASP A 150 -24.48 2.42 -0.12
N ASP A 151 -25.68 2.99 -0.31
CA ASP A 151 -26.09 4.36 0.05
C ASP A 151 -25.01 5.47 -0.14
N ILE A 152 -24.37 5.49 -1.32
CA ILE A 152 -23.34 6.50 -1.64
C ILE A 152 -23.88 7.93 -1.55
N ILE A 153 -25.14 8.13 -1.92
CA ILE A 153 -25.81 9.44 -1.89
C ILE A 153 -25.88 9.96 -0.45
N ASP A 154 -26.37 9.15 0.48
CA ASP A 154 -26.48 9.55 1.88
C ASP A 154 -25.11 9.74 2.52
N ARG A 155 -24.13 8.94 2.12
CA ARG A 155 -22.74 9.13 2.54
C ARG A 155 -22.19 10.48 2.09
N VAL A 156 -22.39 10.86 0.83
CA VAL A 156 -21.95 12.17 0.31
C VAL A 156 -22.70 13.31 1.01
N LYS A 157 -24.01 13.17 1.27
CA LYS A 157 -24.76 14.16 2.07
C LYS A 157 -24.19 14.34 3.48
N LYS A 158 -23.83 13.24 4.16
CA LYS A 158 -23.14 13.29 5.47
C LYS A 158 -21.78 13.98 5.37
N MET A 159 -21.00 13.66 4.35
CA MET A 159 -19.72 14.32 4.09
C MET A 159 -19.87 15.84 3.91
N ILE A 160 -20.91 16.28 3.20
CA ILE A 160 -21.22 17.71 3.04
C ILE A 160 -21.54 18.37 4.38
N ALA A 161 -22.41 17.74 5.18
CA ALA A 161 -22.81 18.26 6.48
C ALA A 161 -21.61 18.38 7.44
N GLU A 162 -20.79 17.34 7.55
CA GLU A 162 -19.59 17.33 8.39
C GLU A 162 -18.54 18.37 7.93
N THR A 163 -18.33 18.52 6.61
CA THR A 163 -17.41 19.55 6.09
C THR A 163 -17.90 20.96 6.42
N LEU A 164 -19.21 21.21 6.35
CA LEU A 164 -19.80 22.50 6.73
C LEU A 164 -19.74 22.74 8.24
N GLU A 165 -19.98 21.72 9.06
CA GLU A 165 -19.85 21.80 10.52
C GLU A 165 -18.44 22.23 10.94
N ASP A 166 -17.41 21.64 10.31
CA ASP A 166 -16.02 22.05 10.55
C ASP A 166 -15.77 23.52 10.18
N GLN A 167 -16.39 24.01 9.10
CA GLN A 167 -16.29 25.43 8.74
C GLN A 167 -17.06 26.34 9.70
N PHE A 168 -18.22 25.91 10.20
CA PHE A 168 -18.95 26.68 11.20
C PHE A 168 -18.14 26.80 12.48
N ASN A 169 -17.50 25.72 12.93
CA ASN A 169 -16.61 25.76 14.10
C ASN A 169 -15.43 26.73 13.93
N ILE A 170 -14.95 26.95 12.70
CA ILE A 170 -13.85 27.88 12.40
C ILE A 170 -14.35 29.33 12.29
N PHE A 171 -15.37 29.59 11.47
CA PHE A 171 -15.79 30.95 11.11
C PHE A 171 -16.94 31.49 11.96
N THR A 172 -17.80 30.63 12.47
CA THR A 172 -19.01 30.94 13.25
C THR A 172 -19.10 30.07 14.51
N PRO A 173 -18.10 30.09 15.40
CA PRO A 173 -18.07 29.22 16.58
C PRO A 173 -19.23 29.54 17.53
N LYS A 174 -19.90 28.50 18.03
CA LYS A 174 -21.11 28.59 18.86
C LYS A 174 -20.87 29.34 20.17
N GLU A 175 -19.65 29.33 20.71
CA GLU A 175 -19.30 30.00 21.96
C GLU A 175 -19.17 31.52 21.82
N LYS A 176 -19.01 32.03 20.59
CA LYS A 176 -18.83 33.47 20.33
C LYS A 176 -20.15 34.12 19.92
N SER A 177 -20.29 35.40 20.27
CA SER A 177 -21.40 36.22 19.78
C SER A 177 -21.34 36.37 18.26
N TYR A 178 -22.51 36.56 17.65
CA TYR A 178 -22.67 36.73 16.20
C TYR A 178 -21.84 37.90 15.63
N GLN A 179 -21.50 38.90 16.45
CA GLN A 179 -20.64 40.03 16.06
C GLN A 179 -19.18 39.63 15.81
N LEU A 180 -18.72 38.52 16.41
CA LEU A 180 -17.36 38.01 16.25
C LEU A 180 -17.27 36.94 15.15
N TRP A 181 -18.36 36.68 14.44
CA TRP A 181 -18.40 35.72 13.35
C TRP A 181 -17.78 36.30 12.09
N ASN A 182 -16.96 35.51 11.41
CA ASN A 182 -16.33 35.91 10.16
C ASN A 182 -17.19 35.49 8.96
N MET A 183 -18.32 36.18 8.79
CA MET A 183 -19.22 35.99 7.65
C MET A 183 -18.55 36.21 6.28
N PRO A 184 -17.65 37.21 6.11
CA PRO A 184 -16.94 37.38 4.84
C PRO A 184 -16.14 36.15 4.42
N GLU A 185 -15.36 35.55 5.32
CA GLU A 185 -14.57 34.34 5.01
C GLU A 185 -15.47 33.12 4.77
N LEU A 186 -16.53 32.96 5.56
CA LEU A 186 -17.53 31.91 5.33
C LEU A 186 -18.12 32.03 3.92
N ASN A 187 -18.49 33.24 3.48
CA ASN A 187 -19.04 33.47 2.14
C ASN A 187 -18.04 33.21 1.01
N VAL A 188 -16.75 33.55 1.22
CA VAL A 188 -15.68 33.19 0.27
C VAL A 188 -15.56 31.68 0.15
N TYR A 189 -15.59 30.96 1.28
CA TYR A 189 -15.55 29.50 1.31
C TYR A 189 -16.75 28.88 0.59
N LEU A 190 -17.98 29.31 0.94
CA LEU A 190 -19.22 28.81 0.35
C LEU A 190 -19.25 29.03 -1.16
N LYS A 191 -18.81 30.20 -1.62
CA LYS A 191 -18.77 30.52 -3.04
C LYS A 191 -17.76 29.65 -3.80
N LYS A 192 -16.58 29.42 -3.21
CA LYS A 192 -15.51 28.61 -3.84
C LYS A 192 -15.87 27.13 -3.94
N ASN A 193 -16.54 26.58 -2.92
CA ASN A 193 -16.77 25.14 -2.80
C ASN A 193 -18.17 24.71 -3.23
N PHE A 194 -19.20 25.51 -2.94
CA PHE A 194 -20.59 25.19 -3.23
C PHE A 194 -21.23 26.10 -4.30
N GLY A 195 -20.59 27.21 -4.65
CA GLY A 195 -21.08 28.12 -5.69
C GLY A 195 -22.18 29.09 -5.24
N PHE A 196 -22.40 29.25 -3.94
CA PHE A 196 -23.37 30.21 -3.40
C PHE A 196 -22.78 31.04 -2.25
N SER A 197 -23.40 32.17 -1.96
CA SER A 197 -23.16 32.98 -0.76
C SER A 197 -24.47 33.15 0.00
N VAL A 198 -24.35 33.55 1.27
CA VAL A 198 -25.49 33.88 2.11
C VAL A 198 -25.33 35.32 2.59
N ASP A 199 -26.34 36.11 2.30
CA ASP A 199 -26.40 37.51 2.66
C ASP A 199 -27.30 37.59 3.89
N TYR A 200 -26.69 37.66 5.06
CA TYR A 200 -27.40 37.91 6.32
C TYR A 200 -27.07 39.33 6.79
N ASP A 201 -28.11 40.09 7.12
CA ASP A 201 -27.94 41.36 7.81
C ASP A 201 -27.68 41.15 9.32
N GLU A 202 -27.10 42.15 10.00
CA GLU A 202 -26.82 42.07 11.45
C GLU A 202 -28.09 41.78 12.28
N ASP A 203 -29.22 42.36 11.88
CA ASP A 203 -30.52 42.15 12.53
C ASP A 203 -31.06 40.74 12.30
N GLU A 204 -30.78 40.11 11.15
CA GLU A 204 -31.18 38.75 10.83
C GLU A 204 -30.33 37.74 11.61
N LEU A 205 -29.02 37.98 11.73
CA LEU A 205 -28.11 37.18 12.56
C LEU A 205 -28.48 37.25 14.04
N ALA A 206 -28.88 38.42 14.54
CA ALA A 206 -29.30 38.58 15.93
C ALA A 206 -30.61 37.84 16.26
N ARG A 207 -31.50 37.68 15.27
CA ARG A 207 -32.82 37.03 15.45
C ARG A 207 -32.80 35.53 15.16
N THR A 208 -31.81 35.03 14.44
CA THR A 208 -31.75 33.64 14.00
C THR A 208 -31.01 32.78 15.02
N PRO A 209 -31.64 31.74 15.59
CA PRO A 209 -30.93 30.79 16.44
C PRO A 209 -29.80 30.10 15.67
N TYR A 210 -28.68 29.84 16.35
CA TYR A 210 -27.49 29.18 15.75
C TYR A 210 -27.84 27.90 14.96
N GLU A 211 -28.70 27.07 15.53
CA GLU A 211 -29.11 25.79 14.93
C GLU A 211 -29.96 25.96 13.67
N VAL A 212 -30.72 27.05 13.58
CA VAL A 212 -31.51 27.37 12.38
C VAL A 212 -30.58 27.88 11.28
N PHE A 213 -29.65 28.76 11.64
CA PHE A 213 -28.64 29.30 10.73
C PHE A 213 -27.78 28.20 10.08
N THR A 214 -27.19 27.30 10.88
CA THR A 214 -26.33 26.23 10.36
C THR A 214 -27.12 25.24 9.50
N LYS A 215 -28.35 24.93 9.93
CA LYS A 215 -29.24 24.04 9.19
C LYS A 215 -29.66 24.64 7.84
N GLU A 216 -29.99 25.92 7.79
CA GLU A 216 -30.38 26.58 6.53
C GLU A 216 -29.27 26.51 5.48
N ILE A 217 -28.03 26.80 5.88
CA ILE A 217 -26.86 26.74 4.98
C ILE A 217 -26.62 25.31 4.52
N THR A 218 -26.72 24.35 5.44
CA THR A 218 -26.54 22.92 5.15
C THR A 218 -27.61 22.41 4.19
N ASP A 219 -28.88 22.72 4.45
CA ASP A 219 -30.01 22.34 3.61
C ASP A 219 -29.89 22.98 2.21
N ARG A 220 -29.40 24.22 2.13
CA ARG A 220 -29.13 24.89 0.84
C ARG A 220 -28.02 24.18 0.05
N ALA A 221 -26.94 23.78 0.70
CA ALA A 221 -25.86 23.02 0.06
C ALA A 221 -26.36 21.64 -0.43
N ILE A 222 -27.16 20.95 0.38
CA ILE A 222 -27.77 19.67 0.02
C ILE A 222 -28.74 19.82 -1.16
N LYS A 223 -29.58 20.86 -1.17
CA LYS A 223 -30.47 21.14 -2.32
C LYS A 223 -29.69 21.38 -3.61
N ILE A 224 -28.60 22.14 -3.55
CA ILE A 224 -27.73 22.35 -4.73
C ILE A 224 -27.15 21.01 -5.19
N TYR A 225 -26.72 20.15 -4.28
CA TYR A 225 -26.25 18.80 -4.60
C TYR A 225 -27.34 17.93 -5.26
N GLU A 226 -28.56 17.93 -4.70
CA GLU A 226 -29.70 17.16 -5.22
C GLU A 226 -30.13 17.61 -6.62
N ASN A 227 -30.11 18.93 -6.88
CA ASN A 227 -30.44 19.49 -8.20
C ASN A 227 -29.48 19.07 -9.32
N ARG A 228 -28.31 18.49 -8.98
CA ARG A 228 -27.37 17.97 -9.97
C ARG A 228 -27.79 16.62 -10.53
N PHE A 229 -28.58 15.82 -9.80
CA PHE A 229 -28.99 14.50 -10.28
C PHE A 229 -29.77 14.56 -11.60
N PRO A 230 -30.80 15.44 -11.74
CA PRO A 230 -31.48 15.64 -13.01
C PRO A 230 -30.54 16.05 -14.15
N ASP A 231 -29.64 17.01 -13.93
CA ASP A 231 -28.69 17.51 -14.94
C ASP A 231 -27.79 16.40 -15.52
N PHE A 232 -27.40 15.44 -14.69
CA PHE A 232 -26.57 14.30 -15.09
C PHE A 232 -27.42 13.22 -15.77
N ALA A 233 -28.62 12.95 -15.25
CA ALA A 233 -29.57 12.00 -15.85
C ALA A 233 -29.98 12.42 -17.28
N GLU A 234 -30.21 13.72 -17.52
CA GLU A 234 -30.47 14.27 -18.87
C GLU A 234 -29.32 14.07 -19.88
N ARG A 235 -28.14 13.67 -19.39
CA ARG A 235 -26.94 13.43 -20.19
C ARG A 235 -26.56 11.95 -20.24
N ASP A 236 -27.47 11.07 -19.80
CA ASP A 236 -27.30 9.61 -19.81
C ASP A 236 -26.10 9.15 -18.96
N VAL A 237 -25.84 9.89 -17.86
CA VAL A 237 -24.76 9.62 -16.91
C VAL A 237 -25.36 9.34 -15.53
N ASP A 238 -25.06 8.15 -14.99
CA ASP A 238 -25.41 7.83 -13.60
C ASP A 238 -24.46 8.56 -12.64
N PHE A 239 -24.98 9.58 -11.98
CA PHE A 239 -24.21 10.40 -11.04
C PHE A 239 -23.84 9.63 -9.76
N SER A 240 -24.66 8.66 -9.35
CA SER A 240 -24.39 7.81 -8.17
C SER A 240 -23.17 6.92 -8.40
N GLU A 241 -23.16 6.24 -9.55
CA GLU A 241 -22.04 5.42 -10.01
C GLU A 241 -20.75 6.23 -10.18
N MET A 242 -20.87 7.42 -10.78
CA MET A 242 -19.75 8.34 -10.94
C MET A 242 -19.17 8.76 -9.58
N GLN A 243 -20.02 9.10 -8.62
CA GLN A 243 -19.59 9.46 -7.25
C GLN A 243 -18.89 8.29 -6.56
N ARG A 244 -19.39 7.06 -6.72
CA ARG A 244 -18.75 5.86 -6.17
C ARG A 244 -17.34 5.68 -6.73
N ILE A 245 -17.18 5.73 -8.05
CA ILE A 245 -15.86 5.59 -8.71
C ILE A 245 -14.93 6.70 -8.26
N LEU A 246 -15.43 7.94 -8.21
CA LEU A 246 -14.66 9.10 -7.77
C LEU A 246 -14.18 8.95 -6.33
N LEU A 247 -15.07 8.56 -5.40
CA LEU A 247 -14.72 8.38 -4.00
C LEU A 247 -13.65 7.29 -3.81
N LEU A 248 -13.77 6.17 -4.53
CA LEU A 248 -12.76 5.10 -4.52
C LEU A 248 -11.40 5.60 -5.01
N GLN A 249 -11.38 6.39 -6.08
CA GLN A 249 -10.14 6.97 -6.61
C GLN A 249 -9.50 7.95 -5.63
N ILE A 250 -10.30 8.79 -4.96
CA ILE A 250 -9.82 9.73 -3.95
C ILE A 250 -9.23 8.98 -2.75
N ILE A 251 -9.94 7.98 -2.22
CA ILE A 251 -9.46 7.14 -1.11
C ILE A 251 -8.14 6.47 -1.50
N ASP A 252 -8.08 5.82 -2.66
CA ASP A 252 -6.88 5.10 -3.10
C ASP A 252 -5.68 6.05 -3.32
N HIS A 253 -5.92 7.26 -3.81
CA HIS A 253 -4.86 8.26 -4.00
C HIS A 253 -4.34 8.79 -2.66
N ILE A 254 -5.24 9.24 -1.78
CA ILE A 254 -4.87 9.80 -0.47
C ILE A 254 -4.22 8.73 0.41
N TRP A 255 -4.73 7.50 0.41
CA TRP A 255 -4.17 6.40 1.19
C TRP A 255 -2.72 6.07 0.77
N LYS A 256 -2.41 6.09 -0.53
CA LYS A 256 -1.03 5.91 -1.01
C LYS A 256 -0.10 7.00 -0.48
N ASN A 257 -0.55 8.25 -0.48
CA ASN A 257 0.23 9.37 0.07
C ASN A 257 0.43 9.20 1.59
N HIS A 258 -0.62 8.80 2.32
CA HIS A 258 -0.51 8.52 3.76
C HIS A 258 0.47 7.39 4.08
N LEU A 259 0.50 6.30 3.30
CA LEU A 259 1.49 5.24 3.47
C LEU A 259 2.93 5.75 3.29
N PHE A 260 3.15 6.67 2.35
CA PHE A 260 4.44 7.31 2.16
C PHE A 260 4.81 8.22 3.33
N GLU A 261 3.86 9.03 3.82
CA GLU A 261 4.07 9.88 4.99
C GLU A 261 4.36 9.06 6.26
N LEU A 262 3.72 7.89 6.43
CA LEU A 262 3.99 6.96 7.54
C LEU A 262 5.38 6.31 7.48
N ASP A 263 5.90 6.00 6.29
CA ASP A 263 7.26 5.49 6.13
C ASP A 263 8.30 6.55 6.56
N HIS A 264 8.07 7.81 6.17
CA HIS A 264 8.89 8.93 6.62
C HIS A 264 8.80 9.13 8.14
N LEU A 265 7.61 9.07 8.71
CA LEU A 265 7.41 9.17 10.15
C LEU A 265 8.17 8.06 10.89
N LYS A 266 8.06 6.80 10.42
CA LYS A 266 8.75 5.65 11.02
C LYS A 266 10.27 5.84 11.04
N LYS A 267 10.85 6.39 9.97
CA LYS A 267 12.29 6.72 9.88
C LYS A 267 12.69 7.88 10.81
N GLY A 268 11.83 8.89 10.97
CA GLY A 268 12.12 10.08 11.78
C GLY A 268 11.92 9.90 13.28
N VAL A 269 10.98 9.04 13.70
CA VAL A 269 10.61 8.82 15.10
C VAL A 269 11.76 8.28 15.96
N GLY A 270 12.73 7.57 15.38
CA GLY A 270 13.89 7.04 16.10
C GLY A 270 14.70 8.14 16.82
N LEU A 271 14.72 9.36 16.28
CA LEU A 271 15.40 10.51 16.91
C LEU A 271 14.68 11.04 18.16
N ARG A 272 13.41 10.66 18.40
CA ARG A 272 12.67 11.08 19.60
C ARG A 272 13.06 10.28 20.84
N ALA A 273 13.72 9.14 20.67
CA ALA A 273 14.29 8.36 21.77
C ALA A 273 15.29 9.21 22.60
N TYR A 274 15.97 10.17 21.97
CA TYR A 274 16.89 11.09 22.67
C TYR A 274 16.18 11.98 23.71
N GLY A 275 14.88 12.21 23.55
CA GLY A 275 14.05 12.95 24.50
C GLY A 275 13.43 12.10 25.62
N GLN A 276 13.90 10.86 25.81
CA GLN A 276 13.36 9.90 26.80
C GLN A 276 11.87 9.57 26.61
N LYS A 277 11.33 9.80 25.41
CA LYS A 277 9.98 9.36 25.03
C LYS A 277 10.08 8.03 24.30
N ASP A 278 9.10 7.15 24.56
CA ASP A 278 8.97 5.90 23.82
C ASP A 278 8.65 6.20 22.34
N PRO A 279 9.53 5.85 21.39
CA PRO A 279 9.32 6.10 19.97
C PRO A 279 8.04 5.45 19.42
N LEU A 280 7.67 4.26 19.91
CA LEU A 280 6.48 3.55 19.44
C LEU A 280 5.20 4.30 19.82
N ILE A 281 5.13 4.83 21.04
CA ILE A 281 3.97 5.60 21.51
C ILE A 281 3.84 6.91 20.72
N GLU A 282 4.95 7.60 20.49
CA GLU A 282 4.95 8.84 19.69
C GLU A 282 4.56 8.57 18.24
N TYR A 283 5.05 7.46 17.65
CA TYR A 283 4.62 7.01 16.32
C TYR A 283 3.12 6.74 16.29
N GLN A 284 2.58 6.00 17.27
CA GLN A 284 1.15 5.70 17.35
C GLN A 284 0.29 6.96 17.38
N LYS A 285 0.65 7.93 18.24
CA LYS A 285 -0.09 9.18 18.39
C LYS A 285 -0.07 10.00 17.10
N GLU A 286 1.11 10.22 16.52
CA GLU A 286 1.22 11.04 15.31
C GLU A 286 0.63 10.35 14.09
N SER A 287 0.84 9.03 13.96
CA SER A 287 0.21 8.22 12.91
C SER A 287 -1.32 8.31 12.97
N TYR A 288 -1.89 8.29 14.16
CA TYR A 288 -3.34 8.44 14.35
C TYR A 288 -3.82 9.84 13.95
N LEU A 289 -3.13 10.90 14.38
CA LEU A 289 -3.47 12.28 13.98
C LEU A 289 -3.37 12.50 12.47
N MET A 290 -2.36 11.90 11.82
CA MET A 290 -2.23 11.93 10.36
C MET A 290 -3.37 11.17 9.68
N PHE A 291 -3.77 10.03 10.25
CA PHE A 291 -4.89 9.25 9.75
C PHE A 291 -6.23 10.00 9.84
N GLU A 292 -6.52 10.67 10.96
CA GLU A 292 -7.72 11.51 11.07
C GLU A 292 -7.73 12.63 10.03
N LYS A 293 -6.61 13.36 9.90
CA LYS A 293 -6.46 14.41 8.86
C LYS A 293 -6.63 13.85 7.45
N MET A 294 -6.14 12.64 7.21
CA MET A 294 -6.28 11.96 5.94
C MET A 294 -7.76 11.66 5.63
N ILE A 295 -8.53 11.17 6.61
CA ILE A 295 -9.98 10.92 6.46
C ILE A 295 -10.72 12.23 6.17
N SER A 296 -10.43 13.31 6.91
CA SER A 296 -11.02 14.63 6.65
C SER A 296 -10.68 15.12 5.23
N ARG A 297 -9.43 14.91 4.77
CA ARG A 297 -9.01 15.27 3.41
C ARG A 297 -9.78 14.49 2.33
N VAL A 298 -10.08 13.21 2.56
CA VAL A 298 -10.92 12.41 1.63
C VAL A 298 -12.30 13.03 1.51
N ARG A 299 -12.93 13.35 2.65
CA ARG A 299 -14.25 13.99 2.71
C ARG A 299 -14.24 15.33 1.98
N ASP A 300 -13.29 16.21 2.31
CA ASP A 300 -13.23 17.56 1.76
C ASP A 300 -12.95 17.54 0.24
N GLN A 301 -12.05 16.66 -0.23
CA GLN A 301 -11.83 16.48 -1.66
C GLN A 301 -13.06 15.93 -2.37
N MET A 302 -13.77 14.97 -1.76
CA MET A 302 -15.01 14.43 -2.35
C MET A 302 -16.05 15.54 -2.53
N VAL A 303 -16.28 16.35 -1.49
CA VAL A 303 -17.20 17.50 -1.58
C VAL A 303 -16.74 18.46 -2.67
N GLU A 304 -15.48 18.89 -2.68
CA GLU A 304 -14.96 19.80 -3.71
C GLU A 304 -15.16 19.25 -5.14
N TYR A 305 -14.84 17.98 -5.39
CA TYR A 305 -15.00 17.38 -6.71
C TYR A 305 -16.46 17.22 -7.11
N VAL A 306 -17.33 16.82 -6.19
CA VAL A 306 -18.78 16.66 -6.45
C VAL A 306 -19.41 17.96 -6.88
N PHE A 307 -19.01 19.11 -6.31
CA PHE A 307 -19.54 20.41 -6.71
C PHE A 307 -18.84 21.00 -7.94
N ARG A 308 -17.58 20.64 -8.22
CA ARG A 308 -16.84 21.18 -9.38
C ARG A 308 -16.95 20.39 -10.66
N ILE A 309 -17.35 19.12 -10.60
CA ILE A 309 -17.43 18.28 -11.79
C ILE A 309 -18.42 18.88 -12.79
N GLN A 310 -17.96 19.18 -14.00
CA GLN A 310 -18.80 19.66 -15.09
C GLN A 310 -18.72 18.64 -16.22
N LEU A 311 -19.87 18.22 -16.74
CA LEU A 311 -19.89 17.37 -17.93
C LEU A 311 -19.53 18.22 -19.15
N PRO A 312 -18.77 17.68 -20.12
CA PRO A 312 -18.42 18.40 -21.33
C PRO A 312 -19.67 18.86 -22.07
N PRO A 313 -19.62 20.02 -22.75
CA PRO A 313 -20.76 20.53 -23.50
C PRO A 313 -21.20 19.52 -24.55
N ARG A 314 -22.52 19.37 -24.74
CA ARG A 314 -23.10 18.43 -25.73
C ARG A 314 -22.44 18.69 -27.08
N VAL A 315 -21.78 17.68 -27.64
CA VAL A 315 -21.41 17.70 -29.05
C VAL A 315 -22.72 17.61 -29.82
N VAL A 316 -23.27 18.74 -30.23
CA VAL A 316 -24.44 18.76 -31.11
C VAL A 316 -24.04 18.00 -32.35
N ARG A 317 -24.53 16.77 -32.50
CA ARG A 317 -24.39 16.02 -33.74
C ARG A 317 -25.09 16.86 -34.79
N ARG A 318 -24.32 17.60 -35.60
CA ARG A 318 -24.87 18.25 -36.80
C ARG A 318 -25.64 17.16 -37.54
N PRO A 319 -26.93 17.36 -37.84
CA PRO A 319 -27.65 16.40 -38.66
C PRO A 319 -26.81 16.19 -39.92
N LYS A 320 -26.52 14.92 -40.23
CA LYS A 320 -25.89 14.59 -41.51
C LYS A 320 -26.83 15.13 -42.57
N MET A 321 -26.44 16.22 -43.22
CA MET A 321 -27.09 16.71 -44.41
C MET A 321 -27.16 15.51 -45.34
N GLN A 322 -28.38 15.03 -45.61
CA GLN A 322 -28.58 14.01 -46.63
C GLN A 322 -27.97 14.58 -47.90
N GLU A 323 -26.86 14.01 -48.35
CA GLU A 323 -26.36 14.24 -49.69
C GLU A 323 -27.43 13.71 -50.64
N THR A 324 -28.34 14.59 -51.06
CA THR A 324 -29.08 14.41 -52.29
C THR A 324 -28.02 14.38 -53.39
N ARG A 325 -27.60 13.17 -53.75
CA ARG A 325 -26.87 12.92 -54.99
C ARG A 325 -27.86 13.15 -56.12
N GLU A 326 -27.90 14.36 -56.63
CA GLU A 326 -28.42 14.62 -57.97
C GLU A 326 -27.23 14.85 -58.90
N ASP A 327 -27.22 14.03 -59.95
CA ASP A 327 -26.28 14.05 -61.05
C ASP A 327 -26.22 15.43 -61.73
N ALA A 328 -25.02 16.01 -61.78
CA ALA A 328 -24.66 16.98 -62.80
C ALA A 328 -23.19 16.86 -63.14
N SER A 329 -22.95 16.05 -64.17
CA SER A 329 -21.68 15.91 -64.86
C SER A 329 -21.32 17.16 -65.69
N LEU A 330 -20.02 17.50 -65.67
CA LEU A 330 -19.23 18.18 -66.71
C LEU A 330 -19.34 19.71 -66.85
N THR A 331 -18.29 20.44 -66.46
CA THR A 331 -17.33 21.08 -67.40
C THR A 331 -16.16 21.78 -66.69
N SER A 332 -15.00 21.67 -67.30
CA SER A 332 -13.67 22.13 -66.91
C SER A 332 -13.41 23.60 -67.24
N SER A 333 -12.68 24.35 -66.41
CA SER A 333 -11.31 24.86 -66.71
C SER A 333 -10.82 25.95 -65.72
N SER A 334 -9.66 25.65 -65.13
CA SER A 334 -8.53 26.50 -64.67
C SER A 334 -8.69 28.00 -64.38
N GLN A 335 -8.30 28.41 -63.17
CA GLN A 335 -7.13 29.27 -62.92
C GLN A 335 -6.74 29.27 -61.43
N GLY A 336 -5.43 29.15 -61.16
CA GLY A 336 -4.87 29.08 -59.81
C GLY A 336 -4.64 30.45 -59.16
N ASN A 337 -4.49 30.47 -57.84
CA ASN A 337 -3.22 30.77 -57.15
C ASN A 337 -3.40 30.85 -55.62
N ASN A 338 -2.38 30.34 -54.91
CA ASN A 338 -1.92 30.64 -53.55
C ASN A 338 -2.77 30.35 -52.30
N GLY A 339 -2.18 29.54 -51.41
CA GLY A 339 -1.87 29.99 -50.06
C GLY A 339 -2.34 29.11 -48.89
N GLY A 340 -1.42 28.34 -48.31
CA GLY A 340 -1.26 28.33 -46.85
C GLY A 340 -1.93 27.22 -46.02
N ALA A 341 -1.06 26.43 -45.38
CA ALA A 341 -1.21 25.79 -44.06
C ALA A 341 -2.31 24.72 -43.87
N GLY A 342 -1.83 23.48 -43.79
CA GLY A 342 -2.62 22.28 -43.54
C GLY A 342 -3.19 22.21 -42.12
N GLN A 343 -4.49 21.92 -42.03
CA GLN A 343 -5.14 21.43 -40.82
C GLN A 343 -4.90 19.93 -40.69
N GLN A 344 -4.14 19.55 -39.66
CA GLN A 344 -3.96 18.16 -39.24
C GLN A 344 -5.30 17.58 -38.77
N LYS A 345 -5.86 16.66 -39.57
CA LYS A 345 -6.89 15.73 -39.13
C LYS A 345 -6.22 14.63 -38.29
N THR A 346 -6.60 14.53 -37.03
CA THR A 346 -6.27 13.42 -36.13
C THR A 346 -6.82 12.12 -36.70
N ALA A 347 -5.93 11.32 -37.31
CA ALA A 347 -6.25 10.01 -37.84
C ALA A 347 -6.45 9.03 -36.67
N VAL A 348 -7.59 8.34 -36.69
CA VAL A 348 -7.88 7.16 -35.87
C VAL A 348 -6.74 6.15 -36.08
N ILE A 349 -6.02 5.81 -35.01
CA ILE A 349 -4.91 4.85 -35.06
C ILE A 349 -5.52 3.45 -35.22
N GLN A 350 -5.71 3.03 -36.47
CA GLN A 350 -5.95 1.63 -36.81
C GLN A 350 -4.63 0.88 -36.59
N LYS A 351 -4.61 -0.11 -35.68
CA LYS A 351 -3.44 -0.96 -35.46
C LYS A 351 -3.15 -1.76 -36.73
N ILE A 352 -2.15 -1.34 -37.51
CA ILE A 352 -1.69 -2.03 -38.71
C ILE A 352 -1.08 -3.38 -38.31
N GLY A 353 -1.60 -4.47 -38.88
CA GLY A 353 -1.12 -5.82 -38.67
C GLY A 353 0.24 -6.05 -39.33
N ARG A 354 1.03 -6.97 -38.77
CA ARG A 354 2.42 -7.25 -39.19
C ARG A 354 2.56 -7.66 -40.67
N ASN A 355 1.50 -8.20 -41.27
CA ASN A 355 1.45 -8.64 -42.67
C ASN A 355 0.71 -7.67 -43.61
N ASP A 356 0.12 -6.58 -43.12
CA ASP A 356 -0.63 -5.61 -43.93
C ASP A 356 0.32 -4.77 -44.79
N LEU A 357 -0.24 -4.13 -45.83
CA LEU A 357 0.52 -3.22 -46.68
C LEU A 357 0.99 -2.01 -45.86
N CYS A 358 2.24 -1.63 -46.06
CA CYS A 358 2.85 -0.55 -45.30
C CYS A 358 2.23 0.81 -45.71
N PRO A 359 1.79 1.64 -44.74
CA PRO A 359 1.09 2.91 -45.02
C PRO A 359 1.96 3.97 -45.71
N CYS A 360 3.27 3.74 -45.86
CA CYS A 360 4.17 4.62 -46.61
C CYS A 360 4.03 4.52 -48.14
N GLY A 361 3.07 3.73 -48.64
CA GLY A 361 2.83 3.58 -50.09
C GLY A 361 3.89 2.74 -50.83
N SER A 362 4.82 2.10 -50.12
CA SER A 362 5.93 1.35 -50.73
C SER A 362 5.55 0.02 -51.41
N GLY A 363 4.27 -0.38 -51.35
CA GLY A 363 3.78 -1.67 -51.86
C GLY A 363 4.29 -2.91 -51.11
N LYS A 364 5.11 -2.75 -50.06
CA LYS A 364 5.68 -3.85 -49.26
C LYS A 364 4.86 -4.11 -47.99
N LYS A 365 4.86 -5.35 -47.49
CA LYS A 365 4.25 -5.71 -46.19
C LYS A 365 4.96 -5.00 -45.02
N TYR A 366 4.22 -4.61 -43.98
CA TYR A 366 4.70 -3.79 -42.85
C TYR A 366 5.98 -4.35 -42.20
N LYS A 367 6.05 -5.66 -41.92
CA LYS A 367 7.25 -6.32 -41.37
C LYS A 367 8.52 -6.23 -42.23
N LYS A 368 8.39 -5.99 -43.54
CA LYS A 368 9.52 -5.83 -44.46
C LYS A 368 9.87 -4.36 -44.72
N CYS A 369 9.18 -3.43 -44.05
CA CYS A 369 9.38 -1.98 -44.18
C CYS A 369 9.49 -1.36 -42.76
N HIS A 370 8.54 -0.54 -42.34
CA HIS A 370 8.58 0.17 -41.04
C HIS A 370 8.52 -0.74 -39.80
N GLY A 371 8.10 -2.00 -39.96
CA GLY A 371 8.12 -3.02 -38.91
C GLY A 371 9.34 -3.95 -38.94
N LYS A 372 10.39 -3.65 -39.71
CA LYS A 372 11.57 -4.53 -39.85
C LYS A 372 12.48 -4.51 -38.60
N ASN A 373 12.44 -3.43 -37.83
CA ASN A 373 13.26 -3.24 -36.62
C ASN A 373 12.39 -3.05 -35.35
N LYS A 374 11.14 -3.53 -35.36
CA LYS A 374 10.21 -3.52 -34.23
C LYS A 374 9.81 -4.93 -33.81
#